data_AF-A0A501QLL8-F1
#
_entry.id   AF-A0A501QLL8-F1
#
_cell.length_a   1.000
_cell.length_b   1.000
_cell.length_c   1.000
_cell.angle_alpha   90.00
_cell.angle_beta   90.00
_cell.angle_gamma   90.00
#
_symmetry.space_group_name_H-M   'P 1'
#
loop_
_entity.id
_entity.type
_entity.pdbx_description
1 polymer ?
#
loop_
_entity_poly.entity_id
_entity_poly.type
_entity_poly.pdbx_seq_one_letter_code
_entity_poly.pdbx_strand_id
1 'polypeptide(L)'
;MATKNVTKAIVVICLLIASSCKVKNNDATDRVRSYKVITIDSISNVYIIRVKEQQKYFKIVSQKSIDSPINCNKIKVGKTYSFNLTSLFIEREKLPVNIDAVDFQGQSIELEKDSIYDIHKSENLRGLCFIRK
;
A
#
# COMPACT_ATOMS: atom_id res chain seq x y z
N MET A 1 51.29 -68.65 6.39
CA MET A 1 51.11 -67.32 5.76
C MET A 1 49.59 -67.12 5.59
N ALA A 2 48.86 -66.73 6.63
CA ALA A 2 48.59 -65.36 7.09
C ALA A 2 47.64 -64.54 6.17
N THR A 3 46.34 -64.79 6.36
CA THR A 3 45.20 -63.84 6.52
C THR A 3 45.01 -62.55 5.70
N LYS A 4 43.77 -62.45 5.17
CA LYS A 4 42.78 -61.34 5.17
C LYS A 4 42.94 -60.15 4.18
N ASN A 5 41.80 -59.73 3.60
CA ASN A 5 41.21 -58.37 3.55
C ASN A 5 40.28 -58.25 2.30
N VAL A 6 38.95 -58.07 2.34
CA VAL A 6 38.01 -57.14 3.02
C VAL A 6 37.60 -55.94 2.14
N THR A 7 36.28 -55.78 1.94
CA THR A 7 35.49 -54.58 1.57
C THR A 7 35.60 -54.00 0.15
N LYS A 8 34.54 -53.46 -0.48
CA LYS A 8 33.49 -52.57 0.06
C LYS A 8 32.13 -52.82 -0.60
N ALA A 9 31.14 -53.14 0.24
CA ALA A 9 29.72 -52.97 -0.07
C ALA A 9 29.40 -51.48 -0.14
N ILE A 10 28.78 -51.04 -1.23
CA ILE A 10 28.32 -49.65 -1.41
C ILE A 10 27.00 -49.52 -0.65
N VAL A 11 27.10 -48.85 0.50
CA VAL A 11 25.98 -48.49 1.37
C VAL A 11 25.25 -47.31 0.74
N VAL A 12 24.10 -47.58 0.10
CA VAL A 12 23.15 -46.55 -0.34
C VAL A 12 22.31 -46.15 0.87
N ILE A 13 22.82 -45.21 1.67
CA ILE A 13 22.02 -44.51 2.67
C ILE A 13 21.17 -43.49 1.93
N CYS A 14 19.91 -43.86 1.65
CA CYS A 14 18.84 -42.94 1.32
C CYS A 14 18.60 -42.04 2.55
N LEU A 15 19.26 -40.87 2.56
CA LEU A 15 18.90 -39.74 3.39
C LEU A 15 17.47 -39.32 3.03
N LEU A 16 16.51 -39.88 3.76
CA LEU A 16 15.14 -39.37 3.84
C LEU A 16 15.22 -37.97 4.45
N ILE A 17 15.39 -36.98 3.59
CA ILE A 17 15.23 -35.57 3.91
C ILE A 17 13.75 -35.42 4.24
N ALA A 18 13.44 -35.50 5.53
CA ALA A 18 12.14 -35.12 6.06
C ALA A 18 11.89 -33.67 5.65
N SER A 19 11.15 -33.49 4.57
CA SER A 19 10.60 -32.20 4.15
C SER A 19 9.57 -31.80 5.20
N SER A 20 10.06 -31.22 6.29
CA SER A 20 9.26 -30.47 7.25
C SER A 20 8.72 -29.26 6.50
N CYS A 21 7.54 -29.44 5.89
CA CYS A 21 6.74 -28.33 5.40
C CYS A 21 6.37 -27.49 6.62
N LYS A 22 7.16 -26.44 6.88
CA LYS A 22 6.76 -25.35 7.78
C LYS A 22 5.45 -24.80 7.25
N VAL A 23 4.35 -25.15 7.91
CA VAL A 23 3.07 -24.45 7.79
C VAL A 23 3.37 -22.99 8.10
N LYS A 24 3.33 -22.14 7.06
CA LYS A 24 3.33 -20.70 7.23
C LYS A 24 1.98 -20.36 7.84
N ASN A 25 1.95 -20.20 9.16
CA ASN A 25 0.84 -19.53 9.81
C ASN A 25 0.73 -18.16 9.13
N ASN A 26 -0.35 -17.95 8.38
CA ASN A 26 -0.75 -16.64 7.91
C ASN A 26 -1.26 -15.87 9.13
N ASP A 27 -0.31 -15.48 9.98
CA ASP A 27 -0.55 -14.42 10.93
C ASP A 27 -0.83 -13.19 10.07
N ALA A 28 -2.10 -12.82 9.97
CA ALA A 28 -2.55 -11.59 9.37
C ALA A 28 -2.11 -10.44 10.30
N THR A 29 -0.80 -10.30 10.51
CA THR A 29 -0.22 -9.08 11.04
C THR A 29 -0.63 -7.99 10.07
N ASP A 30 -1.54 -7.12 10.50
CA ASP A 30 -2.01 -5.97 9.75
C ASP A 30 -0.79 -5.12 9.39
N ARG A 31 -0.23 -5.36 8.19
CA ARG A 31 1.01 -4.72 7.78
C ARG A 31 0.67 -3.26 7.58
N VAL A 32 1.19 -2.42 8.47
CA VAL A 32 1.06 -0.96 8.37
C VAL A 32 1.58 -0.53 7.00
N ARG A 33 0.64 -0.21 6.11
CA ARG A 33 0.93 0.21 4.74
C ARG A 33 1.60 1.57 4.76
N SER A 34 2.62 1.72 3.94
CA SER A 34 3.48 2.90 3.92
C SER A 34 3.51 3.49 2.50
N TYR A 35 3.19 4.78 2.39
CA TYR A 35 3.00 5.47 1.13
C TYR A 35 3.97 6.63 1.01
N LYS A 36 4.77 6.65 -0.05
CA LYS A 36 5.65 7.78 -0.38
C LYS A 36 4.86 8.85 -1.11
N VAL A 37 4.91 10.10 -0.64
CA VAL A 37 4.30 11.24 -1.32
C VAL A 37 5.11 11.58 -2.57
N ILE A 38 4.46 11.58 -3.73
CA ILE A 38 5.08 11.85 -5.04
C ILE A 38 4.80 13.28 -5.48
N THR A 39 3.54 13.70 -5.48
CA THR A 39 3.15 15.09 -5.76
C THR A 39 2.11 15.58 -4.76
N ILE A 40 2.08 16.89 -4.56
CA ILE A 40 1.02 17.60 -3.84
C ILE A 40 0.60 18.74 -4.74
N ASP A 41 -0.62 18.63 -5.27
CA ASP A 41 -1.25 19.64 -6.12
C ASP A 41 -2.50 20.17 -5.42
N SER A 42 -3.15 21.17 -6.02
CA SER A 42 -4.44 21.64 -5.51
C SER A 42 -5.30 22.24 -6.61
N ILE A 43 -6.61 22.05 -6.47
CA ILE A 43 -7.63 22.70 -7.28
C ILE A 43 -8.65 23.33 -6.33
N SER A 44 -8.90 24.63 -6.48
CA SER A 44 -9.83 25.37 -5.60
C SER A 44 -9.52 25.11 -4.10
N ASN A 45 -10.48 24.56 -3.36
CA ASN A 45 -10.43 24.22 -1.94
C ASN A 45 -10.03 22.75 -1.66
N VAL A 46 -9.45 22.03 -2.63
CA VAL A 46 -9.07 20.61 -2.50
C VAL A 46 -7.58 20.43 -2.79
N TYR A 47 -6.89 19.69 -1.93
CA TYR A 47 -5.57 19.13 -2.20
C TYR A 47 -5.70 17.80 -2.92
N ILE A 48 -4.88 17.60 -3.96
CA ILE A 48 -4.76 16.34 -4.69
C ILE A 48 -3.35 15.82 -4.45
N ILE A 49 -3.23 14.67 -3.81
CA ILE A 49 -1.95 14.13 -3.36
C ILE A 49 -1.74 12.78 -4.03
N ARG A 50 -0.72 12.69 -4.89
CA ARG A 50 -0.30 11.41 -5.47
C ARG A 50 0.67 10.74 -4.53
N VAL A 51 0.40 9.48 -4.18
CA VAL A 51 1.27 8.67 -3.35
C VAL A 51 1.57 7.33 -4.01
N LYS A 52 2.66 6.70 -3.59
CA LYS A 52 3.11 5.41 -4.10
C LYS A 52 3.33 4.43 -2.97
N GLU A 53 2.74 3.24 -3.09
CA GLU A 53 3.05 2.07 -2.26
C GLU A 53 3.63 1.00 -3.18
N GLN A 54 4.87 0.58 -2.92
CA GLN A 54 5.60 -0.36 -3.78
C GLN A 54 5.61 0.11 -5.25
N GLN A 55 4.85 -0.54 -6.13
CA GLN A 55 4.72 -0.20 -7.56
C GLN A 55 3.35 0.38 -7.92
N LYS A 56 2.44 0.57 -6.94
CA LYS A 56 1.08 1.07 -7.17
C LYS A 56 0.98 2.54 -6.81
N TYR A 57 0.25 3.29 -7.63
CA TYR A 57 -0.03 4.71 -7.43
C TYR A 57 -1.44 4.89 -6.89
N PHE A 58 -1.61 5.88 -6.03
CA PHE A 58 -2.88 6.22 -5.41
C PHE A 58 -3.05 7.74 -5.44
N LYS A 59 -4.29 8.18 -5.62
CA LYS A 59 -4.68 9.59 -5.52
C LYS A 59 -5.48 9.77 -4.23
N ILE A 60 -5.04 10.69 -3.39
CA ILE A 60 -5.71 11.08 -2.15
C ILE A 60 -6.24 12.50 -2.34
N VAL A 61 -7.51 12.74 -2.01
CA VAL A 61 -8.09 14.08 -1.92
C VAL A 61 -8.30 14.47 -0.47
N SER A 62 -8.03 15.74 -0.16
CA SER A 62 -8.29 16.30 1.16
C SER A 62 -8.69 17.76 1.04
N GLN A 63 -9.75 18.16 1.74
CA GLN A 63 -10.20 19.54 1.76
C GLN A 63 -9.14 20.45 2.39
N LYS A 64 -8.93 21.64 1.82
CA LYS A 64 -8.16 22.71 2.44
C LYS A 64 -8.90 23.15 3.70
N SER A 65 -8.38 22.77 4.86
CA SER A 65 -8.93 23.16 6.15
C SER A 65 -8.39 24.54 6.54
N ILE A 66 -9.31 25.44 6.91
CA ILE A 66 -8.99 26.74 7.53
C ILE A 66 -8.39 26.49 8.93
N ASP A 67 -8.92 25.48 9.63
CA ASP A 67 -8.54 25.10 10.98
C ASP A 67 -7.49 23.98 10.98
N SER A 68 -6.35 24.20 10.31
CA SER A 68 -5.22 23.27 10.47
C SER A 68 -4.85 23.17 11.95
N PRO A 69 -4.69 21.95 12.51
CA PRO A 69 -4.37 21.78 13.92
C PRO A 69 -3.13 22.60 14.32
N ILE A 70 -3.19 23.26 15.48
CA ILE A 70 -2.00 23.84 16.12
C ILE A 70 -1.00 22.68 16.31
N ASN A 71 0.23 22.82 15.83
CA ASN A 71 1.26 21.77 15.77
C ASN A 71 1.01 20.66 14.73
N CYS A 72 0.55 21.06 13.56
CA CYS A 72 0.39 20.17 12.43
C CYS A 72 1.71 19.61 11.86
N ASN A 73 1.82 18.28 11.78
CA ASN A 73 2.87 17.62 11.00
C ASN A 73 2.53 17.62 9.51
N LYS A 74 2.90 18.69 8.81
CA LYS A 74 2.62 18.83 7.38
C LYS A 74 3.33 17.74 6.57
N ILE A 75 2.58 17.07 5.69
CA ILE A 75 3.17 16.10 4.76
C ILE A 75 4.14 16.80 3.78
N LYS A 76 5.18 16.09 3.35
CA LYS A 76 6.19 16.61 2.43
C LYS A 76 6.40 15.64 1.27
N VAL A 77 6.59 16.18 0.07
CA VAL A 77 6.99 15.40 -1.11
C VAL A 77 8.27 14.62 -0.81
N GLY A 78 8.32 13.37 -1.26
CA GLY A 78 9.45 12.47 -1.06
C GLY A 78 9.46 11.73 0.29
N LYS A 79 8.62 12.12 1.25
CA LYS A 79 8.50 11.44 2.56
C LYS A 79 7.42 10.37 2.54
N THR A 80 7.55 9.42 3.47
CA THR A 80 6.65 8.26 3.60
C THR A 80 5.77 8.40 4.84
N TYR A 81 4.50 8.04 4.69
CA TYR A 81 3.49 8.10 5.75
C TYR A 81 2.57 6.87 5.68
N SER A 82 2.01 6.49 6.83
CA SER A 82 1.01 5.43 6.90
C SER A 82 -0.38 6.04 6.81
N PHE A 83 -0.90 6.22 5.59
CA PHE A 83 -2.22 6.79 5.36
C PHE A 83 -3.33 5.74 5.51
N ASN A 84 -4.41 6.11 6.20
CA ASN A 84 -5.61 5.28 6.34
C ASN A 84 -6.55 5.57 5.18
N LEU A 85 -6.30 4.94 4.03
CA LEU A 85 -7.01 5.19 2.79
C LEU A 85 -8.40 4.55 2.78
N THR A 86 -9.42 5.35 2.48
CA THR A 86 -10.78 4.90 2.18
C THR A 86 -11.13 5.33 0.76
N SER A 87 -11.53 4.40 -0.10
CA SER A 87 -12.00 4.73 -1.45
C SER A 87 -13.24 5.63 -1.38
N LEU A 88 -13.38 6.56 -2.32
CA LEU A 88 -14.62 7.31 -2.53
C LEU A 88 -15.68 6.50 -3.29
N PHE A 89 -15.27 5.38 -3.91
CA PHE A 89 -16.18 4.46 -4.57
C PHE A 89 -16.66 3.40 -3.57
N ILE A 90 -17.97 3.40 -3.28
CA ILE A 90 -18.59 2.50 -2.29
C ILE A 90 -18.58 1.04 -2.81
N GLU A 91 -18.78 0.84 -4.11
CA GLU A 91 -18.83 -0.47 -4.77
C GLU A 91 -17.87 -0.51 -5.97
N ARG A 92 -16.64 -0.98 -5.75
CA ARG A 92 -15.63 -1.07 -6.82
C ARG A 92 -16.03 -1.99 -7.97
N GLU A 93 -16.92 -2.95 -7.71
CA GLU A 93 -17.36 -3.97 -8.68
C GLU A 93 -18.41 -3.46 -9.67
N LYS A 94 -19.01 -2.29 -9.43
CA LYS A 94 -20.08 -1.72 -10.28
C LYS A 94 -19.75 -0.34 -10.82
N LEU A 95 -18.47 0.04 -10.88
CA LEU A 95 -18.11 1.29 -11.53
C LEU A 95 -18.46 1.19 -13.02
N PRO A 96 -19.36 2.04 -13.56
CA PRO A 96 -19.60 2.07 -14.98
C PRO A 96 -18.29 2.31 -15.72
N VAL A 97 -18.12 1.61 -16.85
CA VAL A 97 -16.90 1.57 -17.67
C VAL A 97 -16.42 2.98 -18.10
N ASN A 98 -17.28 4.00 -17.99
CA ASN A 98 -17.08 5.35 -18.50
C ASN A 98 -17.04 6.44 -17.41
N ILE A 99 -16.52 6.17 -16.20
CA ILE A 99 -16.26 7.25 -15.24
C ILE A 99 -14.94 7.92 -15.57
N ASP A 100 -14.99 9.23 -15.85
CA ASP A 100 -13.81 10.08 -16.09
C ASP A 100 -13.39 10.88 -14.86
N ALA A 101 -14.32 11.17 -13.96
CA ALA A 101 -14.08 12.01 -12.79
C ALA A 101 -15.02 11.66 -11.63
N VAL A 102 -14.64 12.10 -10.43
CA VAL A 102 -15.44 12.01 -9.21
C VAL A 102 -15.69 13.41 -8.68
N ASP A 103 -16.94 13.72 -8.33
CA ASP A 103 -17.23 14.93 -7.56
C ASP A 103 -16.74 14.77 -6.13
N PHE A 104 -15.89 15.69 -5.68
CA PHE A 104 -15.47 15.81 -4.31
C PHE A 104 -15.73 17.23 -3.82
N GLN A 105 -16.83 17.41 -3.10
CA GLN A 105 -17.27 18.69 -2.57
C GLN A 105 -17.48 19.77 -3.65
N GLY A 106 -18.13 19.41 -4.75
CA GLY A 106 -18.39 20.33 -5.86
C GLY A 106 -17.17 20.59 -6.75
N GLN A 107 -16.10 19.80 -6.60
CA GLN A 107 -14.94 19.83 -7.49
C GLN A 107 -14.85 18.51 -8.25
N SER A 108 -14.79 18.61 -9.58
CA SER A 108 -14.57 17.44 -10.45
C SER A 108 -13.09 17.03 -10.38
N ILE A 109 -12.83 15.83 -9.87
CA ILE A 109 -11.48 15.26 -9.76
C ILE A 109 -11.34 14.13 -10.78
N GLU A 110 -10.51 14.37 -11.80
CA GLU A 110 -10.29 13.42 -12.89
C GLU A 110 -9.56 12.15 -12.42
N LEU A 111 -9.93 11.02 -13.02
CA LEU A 111 -9.23 9.74 -12.88
C LEU A 111 -8.07 9.67 -13.88
N GLU A 112 -6.93 9.14 -13.43
CA GLU A 112 -5.79 8.85 -14.29
C GLU A 112 -5.91 7.40 -14.77
N LYS A 113 -6.74 7.16 -15.79
CA LYS A 113 -7.14 5.80 -16.24
C LYS A 113 -5.98 4.89 -16.66
N ASP A 114 -4.80 5.45 -16.89
CA ASP A 114 -3.58 4.73 -17.22
C ASP A 114 -2.89 4.13 -15.98
N SER A 115 -3.04 4.75 -14.80
CA SER A 115 -2.20 4.48 -13.64
C SER A 115 -2.94 4.43 -12.29
N ILE A 116 -4.12 5.08 -12.17
CA ILE A 116 -4.89 5.23 -10.94
C ILE A 116 -6.40 5.13 -11.24
N TYR A 117 -7.00 4.01 -10.82
CA TYR A 117 -8.42 3.70 -11.03
C TYR A 117 -9.33 4.10 -9.87
N ASP A 118 -8.78 4.68 -8.80
CA ASP A 118 -9.50 4.93 -7.55
C ASP A 118 -9.02 6.23 -6.88
N ILE A 119 -9.96 7.00 -6.36
CA ILE A 119 -9.70 8.23 -5.60
C ILE A 119 -10.06 7.98 -4.15
N HIS A 120 -9.13 8.30 -3.26
CA HIS A 120 -9.25 7.99 -1.85
C HIS A 120 -9.35 9.26 -1.01
N LYS A 121 -10.04 9.16 0.13
CA LYS A 121 -9.82 10.04 1.28
C LYS A 121 -8.91 9.34 2.29
N SER A 122 -8.33 10.08 3.23
CA SER A 122 -7.52 9.51 4.30
C SER A 122 -7.98 10.02 5.67
N GLU A 123 -8.34 9.11 6.58
CA GLU A 123 -8.91 9.48 7.90
C GLU A 123 -7.93 10.20 8.81
N ASN A 124 -6.64 9.91 8.65
CA ASN A 124 -5.54 10.51 9.40
C ASN A 124 -4.83 11.64 8.62
N LEU A 125 -5.53 12.26 7.67
CA LEU A 125 -5.05 13.42 6.93
C LEU A 125 -6.13 14.51 6.87
N ARG A 126 -5.85 15.69 7.44
CA ARG A 126 -6.71 16.88 7.36
C ARG A 126 -6.00 17.99 6.61
N GLY A 127 -6.44 18.31 5.39
CA GLY A 127 -5.68 19.15 4.47
C GLY A 127 -4.33 18.49 4.15
N LEU A 128 -3.23 19.16 4.48
CA LEU A 128 -1.88 18.58 4.39
C LEU A 128 -1.36 18.08 5.75
N CYS A 129 -2.23 17.99 6.75
CA CYS A 129 -1.85 17.66 8.10
C CYS A 129 -1.94 16.18 8.41
N PHE A 130 -0.79 15.54 8.65
CA PHE A 130 -0.76 14.15 9.06
C PHE A 130 -0.99 14.01 10.57
N ILE A 131 -1.98 13.20 10.94
CA ILE A 131 -2.35 12.95 12.32
C ILE A 131 -1.82 11.57 12.69
N ARG A 132 -0.75 11.52 13.49
CA ARG A 132 -0.32 10.26 14.11
C ARG A 132 -1.36 9.88 15.15
N LYS A 133 -1.97 8.70 15.01
CA LYS A 133 -2.73 8.05 16.08
C LYS A 133 -1.78 7.20 16.90
#